data_AF-A0A977ICC6-F1
#
_entry.id   AF-A0A977ICC6-F1
#
_cell.length_a   1.000
_cell.length_b   1.000
_cell.length_c   1.000
_cell.angle_alpha   90.00
_cell.angle_beta   90.00
_cell.angle_gamma   90.00
#
_symmetry.space_group_name_H-M   'P 1'
#
loop_
_entity.id
_entity.type
_entity.pdbx_description
1 polymer ?
#
loop_
_entity_poly.entity_id
_entity_poly.type
_entity_poly.pdbx_seq_one_letter_code
_entity_poly.pdbx_strand_id
1 'polypeptide(L)'
;MQKAMVKYVKGLSENASSFEKRNHKKYGRLTHICRQIEYDIKHGVTNKEVISMVRKIHDDSSFSELRKGDGSMQRLKELEVHFMNPRRGFQQPW
;
A
#
# COMPACT_ATOMS: atom_id res chain seq x y z
N MET A 1 -1.62 -8.68 5.16
CA MET A 1 -1.57 -7.98 3.85
C MET A 1 -2.60 -6.86 3.67
N GLN A 2 -3.89 -7.16 3.43
CA GLN A 2 -4.90 -6.15 3.01
C GLN A 2 -4.97 -4.89 3.88
N LYS A 3 -5.05 -5.06 5.21
CA LYS A 3 -5.10 -3.93 6.16
C LYS A 3 -3.96 -2.94 5.98
N ALA A 4 -2.78 -3.46 5.66
CA ALA A 4 -1.58 -2.65 5.49
C ALA A 4 -1.66 -1.84 4.17
N MET A 5 -2.14 -2.45 3.09
CA MET A 5 -2.34 -1.78 1.80
C MET A 5 -3.39 -0.67 1.91
N VAL A 6 -4.54 -0.97 2.54
CA VAL A 6 -5.60 0.01 2.79
C VAL A 6 -5.09 1.17 3.63
N LYS A 7 -4.32 0.90 4.71
CA LYS A 7 -3.72 1.94 5.54
C LYS A 7 -2.76 2.82 4.73
N TYR A 8 -1.96 2.22 3.85
CA TYR A 8 -1.04 2.95 2.99
C TYR A 8 -1.79 3.89 2.04
N VAL A 9 -2.74 3.36 1.27
CA VAL A 9 -3.53 4.14 0.31
C VAL A 9 -4.32 5.25 0.99
N LYS A 10 -4.91 4.97 2.16
CA LYS A 10 -5.65 5.97 2.95
C LYS A 10 -4.78 7.16 3.34
N GLY A 11 -3.53 6.89 3.70
CA GLY A 11 -2.61 7.92 4.13
C GLY A 11 -2.95 8.54 5.47
N LEU A 12 -2.48 9.78 5.65
CA LEU A 12 -2.73 10.59 6.83
C LEU A 12 -3.86 11.56 6.54
N SER A 13 -4.83 11.64 7.46
CA SER A 13 -5.91 12.64 7.39
C SER A 13 -5.37 14.05 7.63
N GLU A 14 -5.97 15.07 7.01
CA GLU A 14 -5.63 16.48 7.24
C GLU A 14 -5.80 16.86 8.72
N ASN A 15 -6.85 16.34 9.35
CA ASN A 15 -7.18 16.56 10.75
C ASN A 15 -6.51 15.55 11.70
N ALA A 16 -5.43 14.88 11.26
CA ALA A 16 -4.77 13.86 12.07
C ALA A 16 -4.13 14.43 13.34
N SER A 17 -4.30 13.69 14.43
CA SER A 17 -3.68 13.95 15.73
C SER A 17 -2.15 13.86 15.67
N SER A 18 -1.47 14.43 16.66
CA SER A 18 -0.01 14.31 16.81
C SER A 18 0.47 12.86 16.92
N PHE A 19 -0.35 11.97 17.48
CA PHE A 19 -0.05 10.54 17.54
C PHE A 19 -0.11 9.90 16.15
N GLU A 20 -1.17 10.17 15.38
CA GLU A 20 -1.32 9.65 14.02
C GLU A 20 -0.23 10.16 13.09
N LYS A 21 0.15 11.44 13.19
CA LYS A 21 1.28 12.04 12.47
C LYS A 21 2.59 11.30 12.76
N ARG A 22 2.91 11.04 14.03
CA ARG A 22 4.09 10.25 14.43
C ARG A 22 4.04 8.81 13.90
N ASN A 23 2.88 8.17 14.01
CA ASN A 23 2.66 6.81 13.54
C ASN A 23 2.83 6.70 12.02
N HIS A 24 2.30 7.68 11.28
CA HIS A 24 2.43 7.75 9.83
C HIS A 24 3.88 8.00 9.39
N LYS A 25 4.62 8.88 10.08
CA LYS A 25 6.06 9.06 9.83
C LYS A 25 6.85 7.75 9.96
N LYS A 26 6.49 6.91 10.94
CA LYS A 26 7.19 5.64 11.22
C LYS A 26 6.76 4.50 10.30
N TYR A 27 5.46 4.37 10.01
CA TYR A 27 4.90 3.17 9.37
C TYR A 27 4.10 3.44 8.08
N GLY A 28 3.94 4.70 7.68
CA GLY A 28 3.14 5.11 6.52
C GLY A 28 3.90 5.13 5.19
N ARG A 29 5.17 4.71 5.17
CA ARG A 29 6.03 4.74 3.97
C ARG A 29 5.87 3.47 3.13
N LEU A 30 6.11 3.59 1.81
CA LEU A 30 6.07 2.47 0.86
C LEU A 30 6.98 1.30 1.31
N THR A 31 8.18 1.62 1.79
CA THR A 31 9.15 0.60 2.24
C THR A 31 8.66 -0.22 3.43
N HIS A 32 7.78 0.34 4.28
CA HIS A 32 7.22 -0.41 5.41
C HIS A 32 6.12 -1.36 4.93
N ILE A 33 5.26 -0.92 4.02
CA ILE A 33 4.22 -1.77 3.44
C ILE A 33 4.83 -2.89 2.58
N CYS A 34 5.87 -2.61 1.80
CA CYS A 34 6.58 -3.64 1.03
C CYS A 34 7.14 -4.74 1.93
N ARG A 35 7.85 -4.38 3.01
CA ARG A 35 8.37 -5.37 3.98
C ARG A 35 7.27 -6.21 4.62
N GLN A 36 6.11 -5.61 4.91
CA GLN A 36 4.99 -6.34 5.48
C GLN A 36 4.39 -7.33 4.48
N ILE A 37 4.26 -6.93 3.21
CA ILE A 37 3.78 -7.81 2.13
C ILE A 37 4.78 -8.93 1.84
N GLU A 38 6.08 -8.63 1.82
CA GLU A 38 7.14 -9.65 1.68
C GLU A 38 7.10 -10.68 2.81
N TYR A 39 6.86 -10.23 4.05
CA TYR A 39 6.67 -11.12 5.18
C TYR A 39 5.43 -12.01 4.97
N ASP A 40 4.30 -11.41 4.61
CA ASP A 40 3.08 -12.17 4.30
C ASP A 40 3.33 -13.20 3.18
N ILE A 41 4.11 -12.86 2.15
CA ILE A 41 4.48 -13.77 1.06
C ILE A 41 5.32 -14.94 1.59
N LYS A 42 6.32 -14.68 2.44
CA LYS A 42 7.12 -15.72 3.10
C LYS A 42 6.28 -16.67 3.95
N HIS A 43 5.14 -16.20 4.45
CA HIS A 43 4.23 -16.98 5.29
C HIS A 43 3.03 -17.56 4.53
N GLY A 44 3.06 -17.57 3.19
CA GLY A 44 2.11 -18.32 2.37
C GLY A 44 1.18 -17.49 1.51
N VAL A 45 1.26 -16.15 1.56
CA VAL A 45 0.54 -15.30 0.61
C VAL A 45 1.19 -15.38 -0.77
N THR A 46 0.40 -15.57 -1.80
CA THR A 46 0.92 -15.63 -3.18
C THR A 46 1.02 -14.25 -3.81
N ASN A 47 1.96 -14.07 -4.74
CA ASN A 47 2.03 -12.84 -5.55
C ASN A 47 0.72 -12.56 -6.30
N LYS A 48 -0.03 -13.61 -6.69
CA LYS A 48 -1.34 -13.48 -7.33
C LYS A 48 -2.37 -12.84 -6.39
N GLU A 49 -2.37 -13.23 -5.11
CA GLU A 49 -3.25 -12.62 -4.10
C GLU A 49 -2.90 -11.16 -3.85
N VAL A 50 -1.60 -10.82 -3.81
CA VAL A 50 -1.15 -9.43 -3.70
C VAL A 50 -1.69 -8.60 -4.87
N ILE A 51 -1.46 -9.06 -6.10
CA ILE A 51 -1.92 -8.36 -7.32
C ILE A 51 -3.45 -8.26 -7.36
N SER A 52 -4.17 -9.33 -7.01
CA SER A 52 -5.62 -9.35 -6.92
C SER A 52 -6.12 -8.31 -5.91
N MET A 53 -5.45 -8.17 -4.78
CA MET A 53 -5.81 -7.20 -3.76
C MET A 53 -5.54 -5.75 -4.20
N VAL A 54 -4.41 -5.48 -4.89
CA VAL A 54 -4.15 -4.15 -5.48
C VAL A 54 -5.27 -3.78 -6.47
N ARG A 55 -5.61 -4.68 -7.40
CA ARG A 55 -6.69 -4.45 -8.39
C ARG A 55 -8.03 -4.24 -7.72
N LYS A 56 -8.35 -5.03 -6.70
CA LYS A 56 -9.59 -4.88 -5.94
C LYS A 56 -9.66 -3.51 -5.27
N ILE A 57 -8.57 -3.00 -4.68
CA ILE A 57 -8.54 -1.65 -4.12
C ILE A 57 -8.75 -0.58 -5.21
N HIS A 58 -8.23 -0.81 -6.43
CA HIS A 58 -8.38 0.11 -7.55
C HIS A 58 -9.78 0.15 -8.14
N ASP A 59 -10.41 -1.01 -8.36
CA ASP A 59 -11.64 -1.12 -9.16
C ASP A 59 -12.91 -1.26 -8.31
N ASP A 60 -12.82 -1.89 -7.14
CA ASP A 60 -13.99 -2.29 -6.36
C ASP A 60 -14.64 -1.07 -5.66
N SER A 61 -15.96 -0.99 -5.80
CA SER A 61 -16.78 0.09 -5.21
C SER A 61 -16.70 0.14 -3.68
N SER A 62 -16.39 -0.98 -3.01
CA SER A 62 -16.19 -1.04 -1.56
C SER A 62 -15.01 -0.19 -1.08
N PHE A 63 -14.08 0.16 -1.97
CA PHE A 63 -12.95 1.06 -1.70
C PHE A 63 -13.12 2.44 -2.35
N SER A 64 -14.33 2.81 -2.78
CA SER A 64 -14.60 4.14 -3.35
C SER A 64 -14.20 5.28 -2.40
N GLU A 65 -14.58 5.20 -1.13
CA GLU A 65 -14.21 6.21 -0.11
C GLU A 65 -12.69 6.30 0.11
N LEU A 66 -11.97 5.18 -0.04
CA LEU A 66 -10.51 5.15 0.11
C LEU A 66 -9.81 5.97 -0.98
N ARG A 67 -10.38 6.01 -2.19
CA ARG A 67 -9.86 6.71 -3.37
C ARG A 67 -10.18 8.21 -3.38
N LYS A 68 -11.07 8.68 -2.49
CA LYS A 68 -11.40 10.11 -2.36
C LYS A 68 -10.39 10.90 -1.54
N GLY A 69 -9.52 10.22 -0.78
CA GLY A 69 -8.54 10.88 0.07
C GLY A 69 -7.41 11.54 -0.71
N ASP A 70 -6.88 12.64 -0.20
CA ASP A 70 -5.75 13.33 -0.83
C ASP A 70 -4.52 12.43 -0.94
N GLY A 71 -3.89 12.47 -2.12
CA GLY A 71 -2.76 11.61 -2.49
C GLY A 71 -3.07 10.10 -2.53
N SER A 72 -4.32 9.66 -2.33
CA SER A 72 -4.68 8.23 -2.28
C SER A 72 -4.41 7.52 -3.61
N MET A 73 -4.80 8.14 -4.73
CA MET A 73 -4.56 7.59 -6.07
C MET A 73 -3.07 7.54 -6.42
N GLN A 74 -2.27 8.51 -5.97
CA GLN A 74 -0.81 8.46 -6.14
C GLN A 74 -0.20 7.27 -5.39
N ARG A 75 -0.56 7.09 -4.12
CA ARG A 75 -0.10 5.94 -3.30
C ARG A 75 -0.58 4.61 -3.85
N LEU A 76 -1.80 4.55 -4.37
CA LEU A 76 -2.30 3.37 -5.06
C LEU A 76 -1.47 3.06 -6.31
N LYS A 77 -1.12 4.09 -7.08
CA LYS A 77 -0.27 3.93 -8.27
C LYS A 77 1.12 3.39 -7.92
N GLU A 78 1.70 3.84 -6.80
CA GLU A 78 2.98 3.32 -6.31
C GLU A 78 2.89 1.82 -5.99
N LEU A 79 1.80 1.37 -5.36
CA LEU A 79 1.57 -0.07 -5.11
C LEU A 79 1.43 -0.85 -6.41
N GLU A 80 0.68 -0.34 -7.39
CA GLU A 80 0.57 -0.98 -8.71
C GLU A 80 1.92 -1.11 -9.40
N VAL A 81 2.69 -0.02 -9.45
CA VAL A 81 4.02 -0.02 -10.08
C VAL A 81 4.95 -1.02 -9.40
N HIS A 82 4.89 -1.12 -8.08
CA HIS A 82 5.75 -2.02 -7.31
C HIS A 82 5.36 -3.49 -7.45
N PHE A 83 4.07 -3.84 -7.40
CA PHE A 83 3.61 -5.23 -7.33
C PHE A 83 3.07 -5.80 -8.65
N MET A 84 2.63 -4.97 -9.59
CA MET A 84 2.01 -5.42 -10.85
C MET A 84 2.95 -5.34 -12.05
N ASN A 85 4.11 -4.69 -11.93
CA ASN A 85 5.08 -4.60 -13.01
C ASN A 85 6.32 -5.45 -12.73
N PRO A 86 6.36 -6.74 -13.15
CA PRO A 86 7.54 -7.58 -12.98
C PRO A 86 8.73 -7.14 -13.85
N ARG A 87 8.55 -6.18 -14.78
CA ARG A 87 9.62 -5.69 -15.67
C ARG A 87 10.42 -4.52 -15.12
N ARG A 88 10.59 -4.47 -13.81
CA ARG A 88 11.56 -3.62 -13.16
C ARG A 88 12.33 -4.48 -12.18
N GLY A 89 13.38 -5.11 -12.68
CA GLY A 89 14.57 -5.36 -11.88
C GLY A 89 15.02 -4.01 -11.34
N PHE A 90 14.49 -3.63 -10.19
CA PHE A 90 15.03 -2.57 -9.37
C PHE A 90 15.62 -3.27 -8.16
N GLN A 91 16.86 -3.72 -8.38
CA GLN A 91 17.92 -3.50 -7.42
C GLN A 91 17.75 -2.09 -6.84
N GLN A 92 17.24 -2.00 -5.61
CA GLN A 92 17.50 -0.87 -4.75
C GLN A 92 18.52 -1.39 -3.74
N PRO A 93 19.77 -0.90 -3.80
CA PRO A 93 20.79 -1.29 -2.86
C PRO A 93 20.41 -0.71 -1.50
N TRP A 94 20.34 -1.58 -0.51
CA TRP A 94 20.66 -1.22 0.86
C TRP A 94 21.82 -2.12 1.25
#